data_AF-A0A936I8X7-F1
#
_entry.id   AF-A0A936I8X7-F1
#
_cell.length_a   1.000
_cell.length_b   1.000
_cell.length_c   1.000
_cell.angle_alpha   90.00
_cell.angle_beta   90.00
_cell.angle_gamma   90.00
#
_symmetry.space_group_name_H-M   'P 1'
#
loop_
_entity.id
_entity.type
_entity.pdbx_description
1 polymer ?
#
loop_
_entity_poly.entity_id
_entity_poly.type
_entity_poly.pdbx_seq_one_letter_code
_entity_poly.pdbx_strand_id
1 'polypeptide(L)'
;MMRSWKFYVKLYFSMLLLLVAIKYVLSRIEFKQPQNDIPVEVQADSVATIFTEQPDPLRCQGAIRNLKMSRYASNIQYQICDSIFKLAQKRRLAKSDLPRFQNISQFYFHLYQNDTSALREIQILLYKFARQKKLEPFELMQAIVNSIQMIPYTMVHMHSHEDMNDNSLMRNHHNYLQSRFGNKSWEFIGGCCEYVEPAAVFSPVEVAYHHMADCDSRTLFLFSILKKLQFDVMIINSDVELHSLLAVRVPGMNFFGDAIFTDPHTLLKYYIWETTTFEDPGIYPMFAPADWYIALK
;
A
#
# COMPACT_ATOMS: atom_id res chain seq x y z
N MET A 1 -12.58 45.12 -50.63
CA MET A 1 -11.24 44.78 -51.17
C MET A 1 -11.22 43.28 -51.50
N MET A 2 -11.56 42.90 -52.73
CA MET A 2 -11.63 41.48 -53.14
C MET A 2 -10.21 40.91 -53.27
N ARG A 3 -9.82 39.98 -52.39
CA ARG A 3 -8.54 39.26 -52.54
C ARG A 3 -8.58 38.47 -53.84
N SER A 4 -7.57 38.66 -54.68
CA SER A 4 -7.53 38.06 -56.03
C SER A 4 -7.53 36.54 -55.95
N TRP A 5 -8.11 35.89 -56.95
CA TRP A 5 -8.12 34.41 -57.10
C TRP A 5 -6.72 33.78 -56.90
N LYS A 6 -5.67 34.50 -57.30
CA LYS A 6 -4.26 34.10 -57.11
C LYS A 6 -3.88 33.91 -55.63
N PHE A 7 -4.51 34.64 -54.71
CA PHE A 7 -4.31 34.49 -53.26
C PHE A 7 -4.85 33.14 -52.77
N TYR A 8 -6.06 32.76 -53.20
CA TYR A 8 -6.69 31.50 -52.80
C TYR A 8 -5.96 30.29 -53.38
N VAL A 9 -5.48 30.38 -54.63
CA VAL A 9 -4.66 29.33 -55.24
C VAL A 9 -3.34 29.13 -54.46
N LYS A 10 -2.66 30.21 -54.08
CA LYS A 10 -1.44 30.12 -53.25
C LYS A 10 -1.72 29.54 -51.86
N LEU A 11 -2.82 29.93 -51.23
CA LEU A 11 -3.21 29.41 -49.92
C LEU A 11 -3.52 27.91 -50.00
N TYR A 12 -4.23 27.48 -51.03
CA TYR A 12 -4.57 26.08 -51.26
C TYR A 12 -3.31 25.22 -51.49
N PHE A 13 -2.38 25.67 -52.34
CA PHE A 13 -1.11 24.97 -52.56
C PHE A 13 -0.24 24.91 -51.30
N SER A 14 -0.20 25.99 -50.51
CA SER A 14 0.52 26.01 -49.24
C SER A 14 -0.08 25.02 -48.23
N MET A 15 -1.42 24.94 -48.15
CA MET A 15 -2.11 23.97 -47.31
C MET A 15 -1.85 22.53 -47.77
N LEU A 16 -1.82 22.28 -49.08
CA LEU A 16 -1.55 20.96 -49.64
C LEU A 16 -0.12 20.50 -49.32
N LEU A 17 0.86 21.40 -49.46
CA LEU A 17 2.25 21.14 -49.08
C LEU A 17 2.39 20.86 -47.58
N LEU A 18 1.67 21.62 -46.73
CA LEU A 18 1.64 21.38 -45.29
C LEU A 18 1.06 20.00 -44.97
N LEU A 19 -0.03 19.59 -45.61
CA LEU A 19 -0.65 18.28 -45.41
C LEU A 19 0.26 17.14 -45.86
N VAL A 20 0.98 17.30 -46.98
CA VAL A 20 1.98 16.34 -47.45
C VAL A 20 3.16 16.26 -46.48
N ALA A 21 3.65 17.40 -45.97
CA ALA A 21 4.71 17.45 -44.98
C ALA A 21 4.29 16.78 -43.65
N ILE A 22 3.07 17.07 -43.17
CA ILE A 22 2.50 16.41 -41.98
C ILE A 22 2.40 14.90 -42.21
N LYS A 23 1.89 14.45 -43.37
CA LYS A 23 1.77 13.02 -43.68
C LYS A 23 3.14 12.34 -43.78
N TYR A 24 4.15 13.03 -44.33
CA TYR A 24 5.54 12.55 -44.41
C TYR A 24 6.20 12.47 -43.03
N VAL A 25 5.96 13.46 -42.15
CA VAL A 25 6.43 13.42 -40.77
C VAL A 25 5.73 12.31 -39.99
N LEU A 26 4.41 12.19 -40.10
CA LEU A 26 3.61 11.13 -39.45
C LEU A 26 3.98 9.73 -39.94
N SER A 27 4.39 9.55 -41.20
CA SER A 27 4.85 8.24 -41.71
C SER A 27 6.27 7.88 -41.29
N ARG A 28 7.05 8.86 -40.81
CA ARG A 28 8.42 8.67 -40.29
C ARG A 28 8.48 8.64 -38.77
N ILE A 29 7.42 9.10 -38.10
CA ILE A 29 7.19 8.79 -36.70
C ILE A 29 6.73 7.34 -36.66
N GLU A 30 7.67 6.43 -36.39
CA GLU A 30 7.30 5.20 -35.71
C GLU A 30 6.72 5.62 -34.38
N PHE A 31 5.38 5.69 -34.30
CA PHE A 31 4.73 5.43 -33.04
C PHE A 31 5.15 4.00 -32.69
N LYS A 32 6.25 3.88 -31.93
CA LYS A 32 6.30 2.82 -30.94
C LYS A 32 4.96 2.94 -30.25
N GLN A 33 4.06 2.00 -30.53
CA GLN A 33 3.00 1.73 -29.57
C GLN A 33 3.70 1.76 -28.22
N PRO A 34 3.15 2.41 -27.19
CA PRO A 34 3.69 2.24 -25.87
C PRO A 34 3.85 0.73 -25.76
N GLN A 35 5.10 0.28 -25.68
CA GLN A 35 5.32 -1.11 -25.39
C GLN A 35 4.51 -1.22 -24.12
N ASN A 36 3.49 -2.07 -24.17
CA ASN A 36 3.06 -2.75 -22.98
C ASN A 36 4.31 -3.53 -22.56
N ASP A 37 5.30 -2.81 -22.03
CA ASP A 37 6.23 -3.26 -21.05
C ASP A 37 5.33 -3.48 -19.85
N ILE A 38 4.54 -4.55 -19.97
CA ILE A 38 4.09 -5.37 -18.87
C ILE A 38 5.32 -5.41 -17.99
N PRO A 39 5.29 -4.80 -16.80
CA PRO A 39 6.37 -5.03 -15.87
C PRO A 39 6.28 -6.52 -15.60
N VAL A 40 7.24 -7.23 -16.20
CA VAL A 40 7.65 -8.59 -15.93
C VAL A 40 6.44 -9.46 -15.56
N GLU A 41 5.93 -10.22 -16.53
CA GLU A 41 5.30 -11.51 -16.23
C GLU A 41 6.05 -12.06 -15.03
N VAL A 42 5.41 -12.05 -13.85
CA VAL A 42 6.04 -12.44 -12.58
C VAL A 42 6.57 -13.82 -12.86
N GLN A 43 7.85 -13.91 -13.22
CA GLN A 43 8.38 -15.10 -13.85
C GLN A 43 8.17 -16.16 -12.79
N ALA A 44 7.27 -17.10 -13.08
CA ALA A 44 6.95 -18.15 -12.13
C ALA A 44 8.24 -18.82 -11.64
N ASP A 45 9.29 -18.80 -12.47
CA ASP A 45 10.64 -19.28 -12.19
C ASP A 45 11.50 -18.41 -11.27
N SER A 46 11.42 -17.06 -11.34
CA SER A 46 12.18 -16.16 -10.44
C SER A 46 11.56 -16.10 -9.05
N VAL A 47 10.24 -16.30 -8.97
CA VAL A 47 9.50 -16.44 -7.71
C VAL A 47 9.62 -17.87 -7.17
N ALA A 48 9.58 -18.90 -8.02
CA ALA A 48 9.79 -20.29 -7.61
C ALA A 48 11.20 -20.51 -7.03
N THR A 49 12.25 -19.87 -7.59
CA THR A 49 13.61 -19.96 -7.02
C THR A 49 13.76 -19.25 -5.68
N ILE A 50 12.90 -18.27 -5.33
CA ILE A 50 12.86 -17.64 -3.99
C ILE A 50 12.13 -18.54 -2.97
N PHE A 51 11.33 -19.52 -3.41
CA PHE A 51 10.39 -20.25 -2.55
C PHE A 51 10.52 -21.78 -2.60
N THR A 52 11.70 -22.29 -2.98
CA THR A 52 11.99 -23.75 -3.07
C THR A 52 12.14 -24.45 -1.72
N GLU A 53 12.40 -23.72 -0.64
CA GLU A 53 12.46 -24.32 0.70
C GLU A 53 11.09 -24.25 1.37
N GLN A 54 10.53 -25.42 1.69
CA GLN A 54 9.52 -25.51 2.74
C GLN A 54 10.19 -24.98 4.01
N PRO A 55 9.72 -23.86 4.61
CA PRO A 55 10.16 -23.54 5.95
C PRO A 55 9.69 -24.70 6.83
N ASP A 56 10.65 -25.40 7.43
CA ASP A 56 10.37 -26.32 8.53
C ASP A 56 9.56 -25.49 9.54
N PRO A 57 8.33 -25.89 9.95
CA PRO A 57 7.51 -25.07 10.83
C PRO A 57 8.37 -24.71 12.03
N LEU A 58 8.65 -23.42 12.19
CA LEU A 58 9.50 -22.94 13.27
C LEU A 58 8.83 -23.33 14.59
N ARG A 59 9.29 -24.45 15.17
CA ARG A 59 8.89 -24.89 16.51
C ARG A 59 9.59 -23.99 17.53
N CYS A 60 9.18 -22.74 17.55
CA CYS A 60 9.59 -21.75 18.54
C CYS A 60 8.39 -21.40 19.43
N GLN A 61 8.66 -20.83 20.60
CA GLN A 61 7.62 -20.12 21.34
C GLN A 61 7.29 -18.82 20.58
N GLY A 62 6.00 -18.53 20.40
CA GLY A 62 5.58 -17.41 19.58
C GLY A 62 4.07 -17.22 19.49
N ALA A 63 3.68 -16.23 18.71
CA ALA A 63 2.30 -15.96 18.33
C ALA A 63 1.92 -16.74 17.08
N ILE A 64 0.86 -17.54 17.16
CA ILE A 64 0.19 -18.13 15.99
C ILE A 64 -0.99 -17.22 15.63
N ARG A 65 -1.09 -16.84 14.36
CA ARG A 65 -2.11 -15.93 13.83
C ARG A 65 -2.68 -16.44 12.51
N ASN A 66 -3.82 -15.88 12.10
CA ASN A 66 -4.50 -16.27 10.88
C ASN A 66 -4.80 -15.04 10.02
N LEU A 67 -4.40 -15.09 8.74
CA LEU A 67 -4.91 -14.20 7.71
C LEU A 67 -6.23 -14.78 7.19
N LYS A 68 -7.34 -14.07 7.44
CA LYS A 68 -8.70 -14.47 7.02
C LYS A 68 -8.90 -14.14 5.53
N MET A 69 -8.97 -15.17 4.69
CA MET A 69 -9.27 -15.04 3.26
C MET A 69 -10.79 -15.16 3.05
N SER A 70 -11.56 -14.21 3.57
CA SER A 70 -13.03 -14.29 3.68
C SER A 70 -13.75 -14.59 2.37
N ARG A 71 -13.34 -13.97 1.25
CA ARG A 71 -13.90 -14.24 -0.08
C ARG A 71 -13.72 -15.70 -0.54
N TYR A 72 -12.77 -16.43 0.07
CA TYR A 72 -12.41 -17.81 -0.29
C TYR A 72 -12.70 -18.82 0.82
N ALA A 73 -13.39 -18.40 1.89
CA ALA A 73 -13.68 -19.23 3.07
C ALA A 73 -12.45 -20.03 3.57
N SER A 74 -11.28 -19.39 3.55
CA SER A 74 -10.00 -20.01 3.87
C SER A 74 -9.23 -19.15 4.88
N ASN A 75 -8.34 -19.77 5.65
CA ASN A 75 -7.44 -19.07 6.56
C ASN A 75 -6.00 -19.48 6.26
N ILE A 76 -5.08 -18.52 6.29
CA ILE A 76 -3.65 -18.78 6.24
C ILE A 76 -3.09 -18.59 7.64
N GLN A 77 -2.73 -19.69 8.27
CA GLN A 77 -2.07 -19.66 9.57
C GLN A 77 -0.58 -19.41 9.40
N TYR A 78 -0.02 -18.55 10.24
CA TYR A 78 1.42 -18.29 10.31
C TYR A 78 1.86 -18.15 11.77
N GLN A 79 3.16 -18.25 12.01
CA GLN A 79 3.75 -18.10 13.32
C GLN A 79 4.87 -17.05 13.31
N ILE A 80 4.91 -16.20 14.33
CA ILE A 80 6.04 -15.31 14.61
C ILE A 80 6.63 -15.68 15.96
N CYS A 81 7.92 -16.03 15.98
CA CYS A 81 8.63 -16.37 17.21
C CYS A 81 8.83 -15.17 18.13
N ASP A 82 8.83 -15.41 19.44
CA ASP A 82 9.12 -14.39 20.46
C ASP A 82 10.49 -13.73 20.25
N SER A 83 11.48 -14.50 19.80
CA SER A 83 12.83 -13.99 19.52
C SER A 83 12.85 -13.01 18.35
N ILE A 84 12.08 -13.30 17.30
CA ILE A 84 11.93 -12.46 16.11
C ILE A 84 11.16 -11.20 16.46
N PHE A 85 10.07 -11.34 17.22
CA PHE A 85 9.28 -10.21 17.74
C PHE A 85 10.13 -9.26 18.61
N LYS A 86 10.86 -9.80 19.61
CA LYS A 86 11.74 -9.00 20.48
C LYS A 86 12.84 -8.30 19.70
N LEU A 87 13.38 -8.95 18.66
CA LEU A 87 14.38 -8.33 17.79
C LEU A 87 13.79 -7.18 16.97
N ALA A 88 12.60 -7.34 16.41
CA ALA A 88 11.90 -6.28 15.68
C ALA A 88 11.61 -5.07 16.60
N GLN A 89 11.10 -5.32 17.81
CA GLN A 89 10.87 -4.27 18.82
C GLN A 89 12.17 -3.54 19.17
N LYS A 90 13.27 -4.27 19.41
CA LYS A 90 14.58 -3.66 19.66
C LYS A 90 15.06 -2.79 18.50
N ARG A 91 14.87 -3.23 17.25
CA ARG A 91 15.28 -2.47 16.06
C ARG A 91 14.42 -1.24 15.83
N ARG A 92 13.12 -1.30 16.13
CA ARG A 92 12.23 -0.13 16.13
C ARG A 92 12.71 0.90 17.15
N LEU A 93 12.95 0.47 18.39
CA LEU A 93 13.43 1.33 19.48
C LEU A 93 14.82 1.91 19.23
N ALA A 94 15.68 1.26 18.45
CA ALA A 94 17.00 1.78 18.08
C ALA A 94 16.96 3.07 17.24
N LYS A 95 15.77 3.52 16.83
CA LYS A 95 15.53 4.80 16.17
C LYS A 95 14.78 5.81 17.05
N SER A 96 14.76 5.62 18.37
CA SER A 96 14.14 6.53 19.35
C SER A 96 14.54 8.00 19.16
N ASP A 97 15.75 8.24 18.66
CA ASP A 97 16.31 9.59 18.50
C ASP A 97 15.88 10.28 17.20
N LEU A 98 15.14 9.61 16.31
CA LEU A 98 14.58 10.24 15.11
C LEU A 98 13.37 11.10 15.49
N PRO A 99 13.37 12.43 15.25
CA PRO A 99 12.20 13.26 15.48
C PRO A 99 11.03 12.79 14.59
N ARG A 100 9.87 12.50 15.21
CA ARG A 100 8.64 11.97 14.55
C ARG A 100 8.31 12.64 13.22
N PHE A 101 8.51 13.96 13.13
CA PHE A 101 8.06 14.77 12.00
C PHE A 101 9.15 15.10 10.97
N GLN A 102 10.43 14.85 11.26
CA GLN A 102 11.49 15.22 10.31
C GLN A 102 11.87 14.08 9.35
N ASN A 103 11.51 12.82 9.65
CA ASN A 103 11.76 11.74 8.69
C ASN A 103 10.94 10.45 8.87
N ILE A 104 9.60 10.53 8.83
CA ILE A 104 8.74 9.33 8.86
C ILE A 104 9.10 8.34 7.73
N SER A 105 9.50 8.84 6.56
CA SER A 105 9.95 8.02 5.43
C SER A 105 11.17 7.18 5.74
N GLN A 106 12.22 7.76 6.34
CA GLN A 106 13.39 6.99 6.78
C GLN A 106 13.03 5.99 7.88
N PHE A 107 12.09 6.33 8.76
CA PHE A 107 11.64 5.42 9.80
C PHE A 107 10.89 4.21 9.21
N TYR A 108 9.92 4.42 8.32
CA TYR A 108 9.22 3.35 7.60
C TYR A 108 10.19 2.49 6.80
N PHE A 109 11.12 3.12 6.08
CA PHE A 109 12.15 2.39 5.33
C PHE A 109 13.01 1.52 6.25
N HIS A 110 13.44 2.04 7.39
CA HIS A 110 14.20 1.28 8.39
C HIS A 110 13.42 0.07 8.90
N LEU A 111 12.14 0.24 9.27
CA LEU A 111 11.30 -0.86 9.73
C LEU A 111 11.11 -1.92 8.63
N TYR A 112 10.73 -1.48 7.42
CA TYR A 112 10.57 -2.35 6.26
C TYR A 112 11.83 -3.18 5.97
N GLN A 113 13.00 -2.53 5.89
CA GLN A 113 14.25 -3.22 5.57
C GLN A 113 14.63 -4.28 6.61
N ASN A 114 14.41 -3.99 7.88
CA ASN A 114 14.79 -4.88 8.98
C ASN A 114 13.85 -6.10 9.12
N ASP A 115 12.59 -5.94 8.73
CA ASP A 115 11.54 -6.93 8.99
C ASP A 115 11.18 -7.80 7.79
N THR A 116 11.49 -7.35 6.57
CA THR A 116 11.11 -8.07 5.34
C THR A 116 11.54 -9.54 5.33
N SER A 117 12.71 -9.86 5.89
CA SER A 117 13.21 -11.23 5.95
C SER A 117 12.40 -12.13 6.90
N ALA A 118 11.94 -11.58 8.02
CA ALA A 118 11.13 -12.29 9.01
C ALA A 118 9.70 -12.55 8.52
N LEU A 119 9.21 -11.75 7.55
CA LEU A 119 7.90 -11.96 6.92
C LEU A 119 7.92 -12.94 5.75
N ARG A 120 9.06 -13.54 5.44
CA ARG A 120 9.22 -14.45 4.29
C ARG A 120 8.21 -15.58 4.33
N GLU A 121 8.01 -16.21 5.49
CA GLU A 121 7.08 -17.34 5.64
C GLU A 121 5.64 -16.95 5.25
N ILE A 122 5.16 -15.80 5.72
CA ILE A 122 3.83 -15.28 5.37
C ILE A 122 3.72 -15.11 3.84
N GLN A 123 4.75 -14.58 3.20
CA GLN A 123 4.78 -14.39 1.74
C GLN A 123 4.77 -15.74 1.00
N ILE A 124 5.50 -16.76 1.47
CA ILE A 124 5.46 -18.11 0.89
C ILE A 124 4.04 -18.67 0.95
N LEU A 125 3.39 -18.55 2.11
CA LEU A 125 2.05 -19.08 2.34
C LEU A 125 1.01 -18.37 1.46
N LEU A 126 1.11 -17.04 1.32
CA LEU A 126 0.28 -16.24 0.41
C LEU A 126 0.47 -16.64 -1.05
N TYR A 127 1.71 -16.85 -1.49
CA TYR A 127 2.00 -17.31 -2.85
C TYR A 127 1.45 -18.72 -3.11
N LYS A 128 1.62 -19.65 -2.17
CA LYS A 128 1.04 -21.00 -2.26
C LYS A 128 -0.49 -20.94 -2.35
N PHE A 129 -1.13 -20.11 -1.53
CA PHE A 129 -2.57 -19.87 -1.58
C PHE A 129 -3.01 -19.35 -2.95
N ALA A 130 -2.31 -18.35 -3.50
CA ALA A 130 -2.59 -17.80 -4.83
C ALA A 130 -2.54 -18.88 -5.92
N ARG A 131 -1.49 -19.72 -5.91
CA ARG A 131 -1.32 -20.83 -6.85
C ARG A 131 -2.43 -21.89 -6.72
N GLN A 132 -2.78 -22.25 -5.48
CA GLN A 132 -3.84 -23.23 -5.22
C GLN A 132 -5.21 -22.75 -5.71
N LYS A 133 -5.50 -21.47 -5.50
CA LYS A 133 -6.76 -20.84 -5.89
C LYS A 133 -6.76 -20.30 -7.32
N LYS A 134 -5.63 -20.37 -8.02
CA LYS A 134 -5.41 -19.84 -9.38
C LYS A 134 -5.77 -18.35 -9.48
N LEU A 135 -5.31 -17.57 -8.50
CA LEU A 135 -5.59 -16.14 -8.44
C LEU A 135 -4.75 -15.37 -9.45
N GLU A 136 -5.39 -14.46 -10.17
CA GLU A 136 -4.72 -13.41 -10.91
C GLU A 136 -4.05 -12.40 -9.95
N PRO A 137 -3.04 -11.64 -10.40
CA PRO A 137 -2.29 -10.72 -9.53
C PRO A 137 -3.19 -9.77 -8.72
N PHE A 138 -4.24 -9.23 -9.33
CA PHE A 138 -5.18 -8.35 -8.60
C PHE A 138 -6.03 -9.08 -7.57
N GLU A 139 -6.47 -10.30 -7.87
CA GLU A 139 -7.25 -11.10 -6.93
C GLU A 139 -6.41 -11.45 -5.70
N LEU A 140 -5.13 -11.76 -5.90
CA LEU A 140 -4.18 -11.94 -4.81
C LEU A 140 -4.01 -10.65 -4.00
N MET A 141 -3.81 -9.50 -4.65
CA MET A 141 -3.68 -8.21 -3.95
C MET A 141 -4.94 -7.90 -3.11
N GLN A 142 -6.14 -8.09 -3.67
CA GLN A 142 -7.40 -7.94 -2.94
C GLN A 142 -7.52 -8.91 -1.78
N ALA A 143 -7.15 -10.18 -1.98
CA ALA A 143 -7.19 -11.16 -0.90
C ALA A 143 -6.29 -10.74 0.27
N ILE A 144 -5.08 -10.24 -0.03
CA ILE A 144 -4.13 -9.74 0.96
C ILE A 144 -4.69 -8.50 1.68
N VAL A 145 -5.11 -7.48 0.93
CA VAL A 145 -5.60 -6.22 1.52
C VAL A 145 -6.84 -6.47 2.36
N ASN A 146 -7.83 -7.21 1.84
CA ASN A 146 -9.04 -7.55 2.59
C ASN A 146 -8.71 -8.35 3.85
N SER A 147 -7.77 -9.30 3.79
CA SER A 147 -7.38 -10.04 4.99
C SER A 147 -6.71 -9.15 6.04
N ILE A 148 -5.98 -8.12 5.63
CA ILE A 148 -5.32 -7.19 6.57
C ILE A 148 -6.29 -6.12 7.07
N GLN A 149 -7.28 -5.70 6.26
CA GLN A 149 -8.40 -4.86 6.71
C GLN A 149 -9.19 -5.54 7.84
N MET A 150 -9.22 -6.87 7.89
CA MET A 150 -9.83 -7.65 8.98
C MET A 150 -9.00 -7.74 10.26
N ILE A 151 -7.74 -7.29 10.26
CA ILE A 151 -6.97 -7.12 11.49
C ILE A 151 -7.63 -5.98 12.29
N PRO A 152 -7.89 -6.13 13.60
CA PRO A 152 -8.52 -5.09 14.39
C PRO A 152 -7.77 -3.75 14.30
N TYR A 153 -8.52 -2.69 13.97
CA TYR A 153 -8.04 -1.32 14.00
C TYR A 153 -7.78 -0.92 15.46
N THR A 154 -6.51 -0.82 15.81
CA THR A 154 -6.05 -0.63 17.20
C THR A 154 -5.34 0.69 17.28
N MET A 155 -5.71 1.56 18.20
CA MET A 155 -4.98 2.81 18.39
C MET A 155 -3.58 2.50 18.90
N VAL A 156 -2.56 3.01 18.22
CA VAL A 156 -1.17 2.88 18.65
C VAL A 156 -0.68 4.24 19.11
N HIS A 157 -0.05 4.32 20.29
CA HIS A 157 0.46 5.59 20.82
C HIS A 157 1.68 5.39 21.73
N MET A 158 2.38 6.49 21.97
CA MET A 158 3.61 6.52 22.79
C MET A 158 3.35 6.75 24.28
N HIS A 159 2.18 7.27 24.64
CA HIS A 159 1.82 7.60 26.02
C HIS A 159 1.30 6.38 26.79
N SER A 160 1.10 6.52 28.11
CA SER A 160 0.33 5.55 28.89
C SER A 160 -1.17 5.68 28.63
N HIS A 161 -1.96 4.64 28.91
CA HIS A 161 -3.42 4.73 28.86
C HIS A 161 -3.98 5.78 29.83
N GLU A 162 -3.34 5.97 30.99
CA GLU A 162 -3.73 7.00 31.96
C GLU A 162 -3.55 8.40 31.38
N ASP A 163 -2.37 8.71 30.82
CA ASP A 163 -2.09 9.99 30.17
C ASP A 163 -3.05 10.27 28.99
N MET A 164 -3.46 9.21 28.30
CA MET A 164 -4.38 9.31 27.15
C MET A 164 -5.82 9.59 27.54
N ASN A 165 -6.27 9.18 28.73
CA ASN A 165 -7.62 9.47 29.23
C ASN A 165 -7.82 10.97 29.52
N ASP A 166 -6.77 11.64 29.97
CA ASP A 166 -6.79 13.07 30.26
C ASP A 166 -6.65 13.94 29.00
N ASN A 167 -6.14 13.38 27.90
CA ASN A 167 -5.95 14.09 26.64
C ASN A 167 -7.28 14.30 25.87
N SER A 168 -7.70 15.56 25.71
CA SER A 168 -8.94 15.93 25.02
C SER A 168 -8.95 15.55 23.53
N LEU A 169 -7.80 15.59 22.85
CA LEU A 169 -7.68 15.16 21.45
C LEU A 169 -7.98 13.66 21.29
N MET A 170 -7.63 12.86 22.30
CA MET A 170 -7.77 11.40 22.27
C MET A 170 -9.12 10.92 22.79
N ARG A 171 -9.75 11.63 23.72
CA ARG A 171 -11.19 11.46 23.98
C ARG A 171 -12.01 11.68 22.72
N ASN A 172 -11.67 12.72 21.94
CA ASN A 172 -12.31 12.96 20.66
C ASN A 172 -12.01 11.86 19.64
N HIS A 173 -10.80 11.29 19.63
CA HIS A 173 -10.47 10.16 18.75
C HIS A 173 -11.23 8.88 19.14
N HIS A 174 -11.36 8.54 20.42
CA HIS A 174 -12.18 7.39 20.85
C HIS A 174 -13.66 7.59 20.49
N ASN A 175 -14.20 8.79 20.72
CA ASN A 175 -15.55 9.15 20.30
C ASN A 175 -15.71 9.09 18.77
N TYR A 176 -14.67 9.48 18.02
CA TYR A 176 -14.62 9.38 16.57
C TYR A 176 -14.59 7.92 16.08
N LEU A 177 -13.76 7.06 16.65
CA LEU A 177 -13.76 5.63 16.30
C LEU A 177 -15.10 4.99 16.66
N GLN A 178 -15.66 5.32 17.82
CA GLN A 178 -16.97 4.83 18.23
C GLN A 178 -18.10 5.35 17.33
N SER A 179 -18.04 6.58 16.83
CA SER A 179 -19.03 7.11 15.89
C SER A 179 -18.86 6.54 14.48
N ARG A 180 -17.62 6.32 14.03
CA ARG A 180 -17.29 5.74 12.72
C ARG A 180 -17.66 4.27 12.62
N PHE A 181 -17.47 3.50 13.69
CA PHE A 181 -17.63 2.05 13.66
C PHE A 181 -18.82 1.53 14.51
N GLY A 182 -19.42 2.35 15.39
CA GLY A 182 -20.56 1.98 16.24
C GLY A 182 -20.25 0.97 17.37
N ASN A 183 -21.25 0.59 18.16
CA ASN A 183 -21.07 -0.33 19.31
C ASN A 183 -20.97 -1.83 18.93
N LYS A 184 -21.21 -2.22 17.66
CA LYS A 184 -21.22 -3.62 17.20
C LYS A 184 -19.92 -4.05 16.53
N SER A 185 -18.91 -3.19 16.51
CA SER A 185 -17.67 -3.34 15.77
C SER A 185 -16.44 -3.52 16.66
N TRP A 186 -16.61 -3.86 17.95
CA TRP A 186 -15.48 -4.14 18.85
C TRP A 186 -14.60 -5.31 18.38
N GLU A 187 -15.09 -6.20 17.52
CA GLU A 187 -14.23 -7.18 16.81
C GLU A 187 -13.25 -6.51 15.84
N PHE A 188 -13.58 -5.32 15.33
CA PHE A 188 -12.78 -4.49 14.44
C PHE A 188 -12.07 -3.35 15.16
N ILE A 189 -12.42 -3.02 16.41
CA ILE A 189 -11.71 -2.05 17.25
C ILE A 189 -10.84 -2.84 18.24
N GLY A 190 -9.55 -2.95 17.96
CA GLY A 190 -8.62 -3.76 18.76
C GLY A 190 -8.20 -3.12 20.09
N GLY A 191 -8.86 -2.03 20.50
CA GLY A 191 -8.52 -1.26 21.68
C GLY A 191 -7.33 -0.34 21.43
N CYS A 192 -6.36 -0.39 22.34
CA CYS A 192 -5.28 0.58 22.39
C CYS A 192 -3.94 -0.06 22.81
N CYS A 193 -2.85 0.33 22.15
CA CYS A 193 -1.48 -0.08 22.47
C CYS A 193 -0.65 1.12 22.91
N GLU A 194 -0.22 1.10 24.16
CA GLU A 194 0.60 2.14 24.79
C GLU A 194 2.11 1.91 24.60
N TYR A 195 2.90 2.97 24.82
CA TYR A 195 4.38 2.96 24.80
C TYR A 195 5.02 2.45 23.49
N VAL A 196 4.38 2.69 22.34
CA VAL A 196 4.92 2.30 21.04
C VAL A 196 5.83 3.39 20.47
N GLU A 197 7.03 3.44 21.04
CA GLU A 197 8.08 4.42 20.69
C GLU A 197 9.08 3.91 19.62
N PRO A 198 9.54 4.72 18.68
CA PRO A 198 9.11 6.09 18.38
C PRO A 198 7.91 6.12 17.43
N ALA A 199 7.34 7.31 17.29
CA ALA A 199 6.34 7.68 16.28
C ALA A 199 4.97 7.01 16.36
N ALA A 200 4.72 6.13 17.33
CA ALA A 200 3.46 5.40 17.49
C ALA A 200 3.16 4.43 16.34
N VAL A 201 4.18 3.76 15.78
CA VAL A 201 4.00 2.84 14.64
C VAL A 201 4.61 1.48 14.96
N PHE A 202 3.85 0.41 14.77
CA PHE A 202 4.39 -0.94 14.85
C PHE A 202 5.22 -1.27 13.61
N SER A 203 6.31 -2.01 13.82
CA SER A 203 7.02 -2.65 12.71
C SER A 203 6.17 -3.75 12.05
N PRO A 204 6.43 -4.11 10.78
CA PRO A 204 5.70 -5.18 10.10
C PRO A 204 5.65 -6.51 10.88
N VAL A 205 6.73 -6.88 11.57
CA VAL A 205 6.78 -8.09 12.41
C VAL A 205 5.94 -7.93 13.68
N GLU A 206 5.93 -6.74 14.30
CA GLU A 206 5.09 -6.46 15.46
C GLU A 206 3.60 -6.54 15.10
N VAL A 207 3.19 -6.03 13.93
CA VAL A 207 1.81 -6.21 13.41
C VAL A 207 1.51 -7.69 13.21
N ALA A 208 2.42 -8.46 12.60
CA ALA A 208 2.24 -9.90 12.41
C ALA A 208 2.13 -10.66 13.75
N TYR A 209 2.90 -10.26 14.76
CA TYR A 209 2.89 -10.90 16.08
C TYR A 209 1.65 -10.54 16.90
N HIS A 210 1.34 -9.24 17.03
CA HIS A 210 0.20 -8.77 17.82
C HIS A 210 -1.13 -9.05 17.13
N HIS A 211 -1.17 -8.95 15.80
CA HIS A 211 -2.39 -8.97 14.99
C HIS A 211 -3.31 -7.79 15.35
N MET A 212 -2.70 -6.61 15.44
CA MET A 212 -3.28 -5.32 15.79
C MET A 212 -2.53 -4.24 15.01
N ALA A 213 -3.23 -3.25 14.46
CA ALA A 213 -2.61 -2.13 13.74
C ALA A 213 -3.58 -0.96 13.56
N ASP A 214 -3.06 0.27 13.68
CA ASP A 214 -3.68 1.50 13.17
C ASP A 214 -3.32 1.73 11.68
N CYS A 215 -3.59 2.93 11.17
CA CYS A 215 -3.52 3.23 9.73
C CYS A 215 -2.11 3.05 9.14
N ASP A 216 -1.08 3.59 9.78
CA ASP A 216 0.29 3.53 9.30
C ASP A 216 0.98 2.20 9.56
N SER A 217 0.77 1.61 10.74
CA SER A 217 1.24 0.25 11.02
C SER A 217 0.69 -0.74 9.98
N ARG A 218 -0.58 -0.56 9.57
CA ARG A 218 -1.26 -1.41 8.59
C ARG A 218 -0.75 -1.20 7.16
N THR A 219 -0.62 0.04 6.70
CA THR A 219 -0.06 0.32 5.37
C THR A 219 1.39 -0.14 5.27
N LEU A 220 2.17 -0.02 6.34
CA LEU A 220 3.56 -0.50 6.38
C LEU A 220 3.65 -2.03 6.34
N PHE A 221 2.77 -2.75 7.04
CA PHE A 221 2.69 -4.20 6.95
C PHE A 221 2.27 -4.66 5.54
N LEU A 222 1.24 -4.01 4.97
CA LEU A 222 0.79 -4.25 3.59
C LEU A 222 1.90 -4.01 2.57
N PHE A 223 2.56 -2.86 2.65
CA PHE A 223 3.69 -2.52 1.79
C PHE A 223 4.77 -3.59 1.86
N SER A 224 5.14 -4.04 3.05
CA SER A 224 6.18 -5.04 3.27
C SER A 224 5.86 -6.39 2.63
N ILE A 225 4.60 -6.82 2.65
CA ILE A 225 4.14 -8.03 1.99
C ILE A 225 4.07 -7.85 0.47
N LEU A 226 3.36 -6.81 0.02
CA LEU A 226 3.04 -6.59 -1.39
C LEU A 226 4.28 -6.27 -2.23
N LYS A 227 5.20 -5.45 -1.72
CA LYS A 227 6.46 -5.15 -2.43
C LYS A 227 7.30 -6.37 -2.68
N LYS A 228 7.37 -7.30 -1.71
CA LYS A 228 8.15 -8.53 -1.87
C LYS A 228 7.50 -9.49 -2.87
N LEU A 229 6.18 -9.43 -3.00
CA LEU A 229 5.40 -10.07 -4.08
C LEU A 229 5.44 -9.29 -5.40
N GLN A 230 6.32 -8.28 -5.53
CA GLN A 230 6.56 -7.49 -6.73
C GLN A 230 5.37 -6.63 -7.20
N PHE A 231 4.41 -6.38 -6.30
CA PHE A 231 3.36 -5.41 -6.59
C PHE A 231 3.90 -3.98 -6.52
N ASP A 232 3.45 -3.14 -7.45
CA ASP A 232 3.80 -1.73 -7.45
C ASP A 232 2.88 -0.95 -6.52
N VAL A 233 3.35 -0.81 -5.28
CA VAL A 233 2.65 -0.11 -4.21
C VAL A 233 3.56 0.93 -3.55
N MET A 234 2.94 1.95 -2.96
CA MET A 234 3.57 2.94 -2.11
C MET A 234 2.67 3.28 -0.91
N ILE A 235 3.27 3.82 0.13
CA ILE A 235 2.55 4.41 1.26
C ILE A 235 2.51 5.91 1.03
N ILE A 236 1.31 6.49 1.16
CA ILE A 236 1.14 7.94 1.22
C ILE A 236 0.57 8.33 2.59
N ASN A 237 1.03 9.45 3.12
CA ASN A 237 0.56 10.00 4.38
C ASN A 237 0.00 11.41 4.16
N SER A 238 -0.86 11.85 5.06
CA SER A 238 -1.34 13.22 5.14
C SER A 238 -1.23 13.73 6.57
N ASP A 239 -0.54 14.84 6.75
CA ASP A 239 -0.45 15.52 8.05
C ASP A 239 -1.75 16.31 8.36
N VAL A 240 -2.54 16.64 7.33
CA VAL A 240 -3.83 17.31 7.47
C VAL A 240 -4.91 16.31 7.91
N GLU A 241 -4.96 15.15 7.26
CA GLU A 241 -5.92 14.08 7.59
C GLU A 241 -5.44 13.22 8.77
N LEU A 242 -4.17 13.35 9.19
CA LEU A 242 -3.52 12.52 10.21
C LEU A 242 -3.68 11.02 9.92
N HIS A 243 -3.48 10.64 8.65
CA HIS A 243 -3.84 9.32 8.14
C HIS A 243 -2.83 8.76 7.15
N SER A 244 -2.81 7.44 7.00
CA SER A 244 -1.94 6.71 6.08
C SER A 244 -2.77 5.83 5.14
N LEU A 245 -2.46 5.88 3.85
CA LEU A 245 -3.13 5.12 2.80
C LEU A 245 -2.13 4.34 1.95
N LEU A 246 -2.62 3.25 1.36
CA LEU A 246 -1.86 2.48 0.38
C LEU A 246 -2.20 3.02 -1.02
N ALA A 247 -1.21 3.38 -1.82
CA ALA A 247 -1.40 3.70 -3.23
C ALA A 247 -0.93 2.50 -4.07
N VAL A 248 -1.80 1.98 -4.94
CA VAL A 248 -1.53 0.77 -5.73
C VAL A 248 -1.60 1.05 -7.22
N ARG A 249 -0.66 0.47 -7.98
CA ARG A 249 -0.70 0.46 -9.43
C ARG A 249 -0.75 -0.98 -9.91
N VAL A 250 -1.82 -1.30 -10.63
CA VAL A 250 -1.95 -2.60 -11.28
C VAL A 250 -2.12 -2.38 -12.78
N PRO A 251 -1.10 -2.71 -13.60
CA PRO A 251 -1.14 -2.51 -15.03
C PRO A 251 -2.36 -3.17 -15.68
N GLY A 252 -3.00 -2.47 -16.62
CA GLY A 252 -4.13 -3.00 -17.39
C GLY A 252 -5.48 -2.97 -16.68
N MET A 253 -5.56 -2.49 -15.44
CA MET A 253 -6.84 -2.30 -14.75
C MET A 253 -7.20 -0.83 -14.58
N ASN A 254 -8.48 -0.55 -14.79
CA ASN A 254 -9.13 0.69 -14.41
C ASN A 254 -10.09 0.35 -13.26
N PHE A 255 -9.86 0.92 -12.07
CA PHE A 255 -10.82 0.78 -10.98
C PHE A 255 -11.98 1.75 -11.16
N PHE A 256 -13.10 1.45 -10.51
CA PHE A 256 -14.31 2.28 -10.59
C PHE A 256 -14.17 3.63 -9.87
N GLY A 257 -13.26 3.74 -8.90
CA GLY A 257 -13.05 4.96 -8.13
C GLY A 257 -12.14 5.99 -8.79
N ASP A 258 -12.29 7.24 -8.39
CA ASP A 258 -11.58 8.41 -8.92
C ASP A 258 -10.48 8.96 -7.99
N ALA A 259 -10.33 8.39 -6.79
CA ALA A 259 -9.23 8.74 -5.88
C ALA A 259 -7.89 8.22 -6.42
N ILE A 260 -7.21 9.09 -7.17
CA ILE A 260 -5.95 8.78 -7.86
C ILE A 260 -4.87 9.73 -7.36
N PHE A 261 -3.75 9.15 -6.93
CA PHE A 261 -2.51 9.87 -6.66
C PHE A 261 -1.55 9.74 -7.84
N THR A 262 -1.00 10.87 -8.27
CA THR A 262 0.02 10.89 -9.33
C THR A 262 1.37 11.11 -8.69
N ASP A 263 2.27 10.14 -8.86
CA ASP A 263 3.62 10.25 -8.37
C ASP A 263 4.33 11.44 -9.07
N PRO A 264 4.83 12.43 -8.32
CA PRO A 264 5.37 13.66 -8.92
C PRO A 264 6.71 13.46 -9.63
N HIS A 265 7.42 12.35 -9.35
CA HIS A 265 8.72 12.05 -9.95
C HIS A 265 8.60 11.21 -11.23
N THR A 266 7.62 10.32 -11.30
CA THR A 266 7.45 9.35 -12.39
C THR A 266 6.21 9.61 -13.25
N LEU A 267 5.29 10.46 -12.78
CA LEU A 267 3.99 10.76 -13.40
C LEU A 267 3.07 9.54 -13.55
N LEU A 268 3.40 8.43 -12.87
CA LEU A 268 2.58 7.23 -12.82
C LEU A 268 1.39 7.46 -11.89
N LYS A 269 0.23 6.94 -12.30
CA LYS A 269 -1.02 7.01 -11.53
C LYS A 269 -1.19 5.77 -10.65
N TYR A 270 -1.59 6.02 -9.42
CA TYR A 270 -1.88 5.01 -8.40
C TYR A 270 -3.28 5.25 -7.87
N TYR A 271 -4.02 4.17 -7.66
CA TYR A 271 -5.32 4.22 -7.01
C TYR A 271 -5.14 4.11 -5.51
N ILE A 272 -5.84 4.97 -4.80
CA ILE A 272 -5.77 5.01 -3.34
C ILE A 272 -6.62 3.91 -2.75
N TRP A 273 -6.09 3.20 -1.77
CA TRP A 273 -6.79 2.16 -1.05
C TRP A 273 -6.82 2.48 0.44
N GLU A 274 -8.03 2.75 0.93
CA GLU A 274 -8.32 2.85 2.36
C GLU A 274 -8.21 1.46 3.00
N THR A 275 -7.27 1.32 3.93
CA THR A 275 -6.97 0.03 4.56
C THR A 275 -7.62 -0.10 5.94
N THR A 276 -8.26 0.95 6.45
CA THR A 276 -8.95 0.98 7.75
C THR A 276 -10.45 0.72 7.64
N THR A 277 -10.98 0.63 6.42
CA THR A 277 -12.35 0.22 6.09
C THR A 277 -12.32 -0.85 5.00
N PHE A 278 -13.47 -1.37 4.57
CA PHE A 278 -13.57 -2.42 3.55
C PHE A 278 -13.86 -1.86 2.14
N GLU A 279 -13.32 -0.69 1.83
CA GLU A 279 -13.51 -0.05 0.52
C GLU A 279 -12.58 -0.64 -0.54
N ASP A 280 -13.02 -0.60 -1.80
CA ASP A 280 -12.23 -0.99 -2.96
C ASP A 280 -11.24 0.13 -3.38
N PRO A 281 -10.18 -0.19 -4.15
CA PRO A 281 -9.23 0.81 -4.64
C PRO A 281 -9.92 1.92 -5.44
N GLY A 282 -9.50 3.16 -5.21
CA GLY A 282 -10.02 4.37 -5.82
C GLY A 282 -11.23 4.97 -5.10
N ILE A 283 -11.78 4.31 -4.07
CA ILE A 283 -12.90 4.82 -3.29
C ILE A 283 -12.36 5.49 -2.02
N TYR A 284 -12.28 6.82 -2.03
CA TYR A 284 -11.92 7.62 -0.85
C TYR A 284 -12.66 8.96 -0.87
N PRO A 285 -13.56 9.24 0.09
CA PRO A 285 -14.35 10.47 0.08
C PRO A 285 -13.47 11.72 0.09
N MET A 286 -13.75 12.66 -0.82
CA MET A 286 -13.10 13.97 -0.89
C MET A 286 -11.56 13.91 -0.98
N PHE A 287 -11.01 12.90 -1.65
CA PHE A 287 -9.57 12.78 -1.83
C PHE A 287 -8.98 14.01 -2.54
N ALA A 288 -8.14 14.76 -1.84
CA ALA A 288 -7.42 15.92 -2.35
C ALA A 288 -5.92 15.59 -2.47
N PRO A 289 -5.40 15.24 -3.66
CA PRO A 289 -4.02 14.74 -3.82
C PRO A 289 -2.92 15.66 -3.26
N ALA A 290 -3.20 16.97 -3.17
CA ALA A 290 -2.26 17.97 -2.67
C ALA A 290 -1.97 17.85 -1.16
N ASP A 291 -2.86 17.21 -0.40
CA ASP A 291 -2.74 17.03 1.04
C ASP A 291 -1.94 15.77 1.43
N TRP A 292 -1.42 15.04 0.43
CA TRP A 292 -0.75 13.76 0.60
C TRP A 292 0.67 13.78 0.04
N TYR A 293 1.58 13.07 0.72
CA TYR A 293 2.96 12.88 0.29
C TYR A 293 3.36 11.41 0.34
N ILE A 294 4.36 11.04 -0.47
CA ILE A 294 4.93 9.69 -0.48
C ILE A 294 5.72 9.48 0.81
N ALA A 295 5.22 8.61 1.68
CA ALA A 295 5.92 8.19 2.88
C ALA A 295 6.94 7.08 2.58
N LEU A 296 6.60 6.12 1.70
CA LEU A 296 7.50 5.03 1.32
C LEU A 296 7.16 4.50 -0.08
N LYS A 297 8.17 4.27 -0.92
CA LYS A 297 8.01 3.73 -2.28
C LYS A 297 9.07 2.69 -2.61
#